data_AF-A0A099TC13-F1
#
_entry.id   AF-A0A099TC13-F1
#
_cell.length_a   1.000
_cell.length_b   1.000
_cell.length_c   1.000
_cell.angle_alpha   90.00
_cell.angle_beta   90.00
_cell.angle_gamma   90.00
#
_symmetry.space_group_name_H-M   'P 1'
#
loop_
_entity.id
_entity.type
_entity.pdbx_description
1 polymer ?
#
loop_
_entity_poly.entity_id
_entity_poly.type
_entity_poly.pdbx_seq_one_letter_code
_entity_poly.pdbx_strand_id
1 'polypeptide(L)'
;MIDAVLDLKAPLSGALQILRDIAIDLPAISDATDMFEARLEALDAAGITIADIPFEATYGRTSMEYYDGFVFGFTGAPHLPPVATGGRYDALTSVLGQGRAIPAVGGVIRPALVRQMRENLT
;
A
#
# COMPACT_ATOMS: atom_id res chain seq x y z
N MET A 1 13.72 10.87 13.44
CA MET A 1 12.87 9.72 13.85
C MET A 1 11.75 9.49 12.85
N ILE A 2 10.88 10.48 12.63
CA ILE A 2 9.89 10.40 11.54
C ILE A 2 10.56 10.24 10.16
N ASP A 3 11.73 10.85 9.96
CA ASP A 3 12.50 10.74 8.71
C ASP A 3 12.88 9.29 8.39
N ALA A 4 13.18 8.46 9.41
CA ALA A 4 13.49 7.05 9.21
C ALA A 4 12.29 6.27 8.66
N VAL A 5 11.07 6.64 9.06
CA VAL A 5 9.84 6.10 8.45
C VAL A 5 9.70 6.62 7.02
N LEU A 6 9.89 7.93 6.80
CA LEU A 6 9.68 8.55 5.50
C LEU A 6 10.66 8.07 4.42
N ASP A 7 11.88 7.72 4.82
CA ASP A 7 12.94 7.22 3.95
C ASP A 7 12.87 5.70 3.74
N LEU A 8 11.98 5.00 4.44
CA LEU A 8 11.90 3.54 4.39
C LEU A 8 11.46 3.04 3.01
N LYS A 9 12.41 2.39 2.33
CA LYS A 9 12.21 1.59 1.11
C LYS A 9 12.87 0.24 1.29
N ALA A 10 12.12 -0.84 1.17
CA ALA A 10 12.61 -2.21 1.32
C ALA A 10 11.62 -3.19 0.63
N PRO A 11 11.97 -4.45 0.40
CA PRO A 11 10.97 -5.47 0.13
C PRO A 11 10.02 -5.64 1.33
N LEU A 12 8.76 -6.05 1.10
CA LEU A 12 7.76 -6.22 2.16
C LEU A 12 8.27 -7.11 3.32
N SER A 13 9.02 -8.17 3.01
CA SER A 13 9.61 -9.08 3.98
C SER A 13 10.61 -8.42 4.94
N GLY A 14 11.35 -7.41 4.48
CA GLY A 14 12.29 -6.64 5.30
C GLY A 14 11.66 -5.42 5.98
N ALA A 15 10.64 -4.83 5.35
CA ALA A 15 10.00 -3.61 5.84
C ALA A 15 9.34 -3.79 7.21
N LEU A 16 8.73 -4.95 7.48
CA LEU A 16 8.05 -5.20 8.76
C LEU A 16 9.00 -5.12 9.94
N GLN A 17 10.17 -5.78 9.85
CA GLN A 17 11.15 -5.75 10.94
C GLN A 17 11.64 -4.34 11.20
N ILE A 18 11.93 -3.58 10.14
CA ILE A 18 12.38 -2.18 10.27
C ILE A 18 11.30 -1.32 10.94
N LEU A 19 10.03 -1.49 10.56
CA LEU A 19 8.90 -0.78 11.19
C LEU A 19 8.73 -1.17 12.67
N ARG A 20 8.91 -2.45 13.01
CA ARG A 20 8.89 -2.94 14.40
C ARG A 20 9.99 -2.30 15.24
N ASP A 21 11.20 -2.21 14.69
CA ASP A 21 12.33 -1.57 15.38
C ASP A 21 12.06 -0.08 15.59
N ILE A 22 11.53 0.61 14.58
CA ILE A 22 11.15 2.03 14.70
C ILE A 22 10.01 2.22 15.72
N ALA A 23 9.06 1.29 15.79
CA ALA A 23 7.91 1.38 16.70
C ALA A 23 8.31 1.31 18.19
N ILE A 24 9.48 0.75 18.53
CA ILE A 24 10.03 0.76 19.89
C ILE A 24 10.24 2.20 20.35
N ASP A 25 10.87 3.02 19.51
CA ASP A 25 11.18 4.41 19.82
C ASP A 25 10.02 5.36 19.44
N LEU A 26 9.16 4.97 18.49
CA LEU A 26 7.98 5.72 18.04
C LEU A 26 6.69 4.88 18.18
N PRO A 27 6.14 4.70 19.39
CA PRO A 27 4.98 3.84 19.62
C PRO A 27 3.71 4.25 18.86
N ALA A 28 3.65 5.49 18.37
CA ALA A 28 2.53 6.00 17.59
C ALA A 28 2.29 5.24 16.26
N ILE A 29 3.26 4.46 15.78
CA ILE A 29 3.10 3.64 14.55
C ILE A 29 2.80 2.16 14.83
N SER A 30 2.67 1.74 16.09
CA SER A 30 2.50 0.33 16.46
C SER A 30 1.26 -0.28 15.83
N ASP A 31 0.09 0.36 15.96
CA ASP A 31 -1.16 -0.14 15.39
C ASP A 31 -1.09 -0.28 13.85
N ALA A 32 -0.44 0.68 13.18
CA ALA A 32 -0.23 0.62 11.74
C ALA A 32 0.71 -0.54 11.35
N THR A 33 1.69 -0.84 12.20
CA THR A 33 2.64 -1.95 12.03
C THR A 33 1.94 -3.30 12.25
N ASP A 34 1.06 -3.42 13.24
CA ASP A 34 0.23 -4.62 13.47
C ASP A 34 -0.68 -4.89 12.26
N MET A 35 -1.32 -3.84 11.73
CA MET A 35 -2.15 -3.93 10.52
C MET A 35 -1.35 -4.24 9.26
N PHE A 36 -0.07 -3.90 9.25
CA PHE A 36 0.83 -4.27 8.15
C PHE A 36 1.20 -5.75 8.23
N GLU A 37 1.59 -6.25 9.40
CA GLU A 37 1.88 -7.66 9.64
C GLU A 37 0.70 -8.57 9.28
N ALA A 38 -0.49 -8.28 9.79
CA ALA A 38 -1.71 -9.04 9.47
C ALA A 38 -1.99 -9.10 7.95
N ARG A 39 -1.60 -8.06 7.20
CA ARG A 39 -1.73 -8.04 5.74
C ARG A 39 -0.68 -8.93 5.07
N LEU A 40 0.55 -8.94 5.56
CA LEU A 40 1.60 -9.84 5.03
C LEU A 40 1.22 -11.31 5.26
N GLU A 41 0.71 -11.65 6.43
CA GLU A 41 0.19 -12.99 6.73
C GLU A 41 -0.96 -13.37 5.79
N ALA A 42 -1.90 -12.46 5.53
CA ALA A 42 -3.00 -12.71 4.61
C ALA A 42 -2.55 -12.89 3.15
N LEU A 43 -1.51 -12.14 2.71
CA LEU A 43 -0.91 -12.30 1.38
C LEU A 43 -0.20 -13.65 1.26
N ASP A 44 0.57 -14.04 2.27
CA ASP A 44 1.26 -15.33 2.30
C ASP A 44 0.27 -16.50 2.31
N ALA A 45 -0.79 -16.41 3.13
CA ALA A 45 -1.87 -17.40 3.15
C ALA A 45 -2.63 -17.51 1.81
N ALA A 46 -2.64 -16.44 1.00
CA ALA A 46 -3.18 -16.44 -0.36
C ALA A 46 -2.18 -16.96 -1.41
N GLY A 47 -0.99 -17.39 -1.01
CA GLY A 47 0.07 -17.91 -1.89
C GLY A 47 0.83 -16.83 -2.65
N ILE A 48 0.80 -15.58 -2.18
CA ILE A 48 1.50 -14.46 -2.82
C ILE A 48 2.92 -14.36 -2.26
N THR A 49 3.93 -14.44 -3.13
CA THR A 49 5.33 -14.26 -2.75
C THR A 49 5.61 -12.80 -2.39
N ILE A 50 5.65 -12.49 -1.10
CA ILE A 50 5.90 -11.13 -0.60
C ILE A 50 7.38 -10.72 -0.62
N ALA A 51 8.30 -11.67 -0.80
CA ALA A 51 9.74 -11.44 -0.67
C ALA A 51 10.30 -10.36 -1.61
N ASP A 52 9.69 -10.19 -2.79
CA ASP A 52 10.17 -9.28 -3.84
C ASP A 52 9.22 -8.10 -4.08
N ILE A 53 8.13 -7.98 -3.31
CA ILE A 53 7.18 -6.88 -3.48
C ILE A 53 7.80 -5.61 -2.86
N PRO A 54 8.02 -4.53 -3.64
CA PRO A 54 8.58 -3.30 -3.11
C PRO A 54 7.62 -2.62 -2.13
N PHE A 55 8.17 -2.16 -1.01
CA PHE A 55 7.50 -1.31 -0.03
C PHE A 55 8.17 0.05 0.02
N GLU A 56 7.35 1.10 0.09
CA GLU A 56 7.78 2.46 0.34
C GLU A 56 6.74 3.13 1.26
N ALA A 57 7.18 3.58 2.44
CA ALA A 57 6.28 4.21 3.41
C ALA A 57 5.62 5.49 2.88
N THR A 58 6.26 6.14 1.90
CA THR A 58 5.82 7.39 1.28
C THR A 58 5.11 7.23 -0.06
N TYR A 59 4.86 5.99 -0.52
CA TYR A 59 4.27 5.69 -1.82
C TYR A 59 2.96 6.45 -2.09
N GLY A 60 2.09 6.58 -1.08
CA GLY A 60 0.80 7.28 -1.20
C GLY A 60 0.87 8.80 -1.19
N ARG A 61 1.98 9.41 -0.74
CA ARG A 61 2.07 10.87 -0.52
C ARG A 61 2.05 11.69 -1.80
N THR A 62 2.40 11.10 -2.95
CA THR A 62 2.54 11.83 -4.21
C THR A 62 1.33 11.71 -5.13
N SER A 63 0.34 10.87 -4.82
CA SER A 63 -0.75 10.57 -5.77
C SER A 63 -2.10 10.15 -5.16
N MET A 64 -2.23 10.05 -3.83
CA MET A 64 -3.32 9.30 -3.18
C MET A 64 -3.86 10.00 -1.90
N GLU A 65 -4.19 11.30 -1.99
CA GLU A 65 -4.51 12.15 -0.82
C GLU A 65 -5.79 11.80 -0.05
N TYR A 66 -6.68 10.96 -0.57
CA TYR A 66 -7.91 10.54 0.13
C TYR A 66 -7.81 9.20 0.86
N TYR A 67 -6.67 8.52 0.77
CA TYR A 67 -6.45 7.25 1.48
C TYR A 67 -5.89 7.52 2.87
N ASP A 68 -6.45 6.83 3.86
CA ASP A 68 -6.11 6.99 5.28
C ASP A 68 -5.52 5.70 5.89
N GLY A 69 -5.37 4.66 5.08
CA GLY A 69 -4.71 3.42 5.44
C GLY A 69 -3.68 3.00 4.41
N PHE A 70 -3.54 1.69 4.21
CA PHE A 70 -2.62 1.17 3.20
C PHE A 70 -3.07 1.53 1.79
N VAL A 71 -2.09 1.69 0.91
CA VAL A 71 -2.27 1.86 -0.53
C VAL A 71 -1.45 0.81 -1.28
N PHE A 72 -1.82 0.54 -2.51
CA PHE A 72 -1.11 -0.38 -3.40
C PHE A 72 -1.13 0.13 -4.84
N GLY A 73 -0.17 -0.33 -5.62
CA GLY A 73 -0.17 -0.13 -7.06
C GLY A 73 0.49 -1.30 -7.78
N PHE A 74 0.02 -1.53 -9.01
CA PHE A 74 0.57 -2.50 -9.94
C PHE A 74 1.18 -1.74 -11.11
N THR A 75 2.48 -1.92 -11.31
CA THR A 75 3.23 -1.28 -12.40
C THR A 75 3.58 -2.33 -13.45
N GLY A 76 3.78 -1.88 -14.70
CA GLY A 76 4.35 -2.71 -15.75
C GLY A 76 5.70 -2.13 -16.18
N ALA A 77 5.85 -1.79 -17.46
CA ALA A 77 7.10 -1.19 -17.95
C ALA A 77 7.42 0.15 -17.22
N PRO A 78 8.71 0.46 -16.93
CA PRO A 78 9.09 1.62 -16.12
C PRO A 78 8.61 2.99 -16.63
N HIS A 79 8.33 3.10 -17.94
CA HIS A 79 7.88 4.33 -18.58
C HIS A 79 6.35 4.49 -18.57
N LEU A 80 5.62 3.47 -18.11
CA LEU A 80 4.16 3.50 -18.06
C LEU A 80 3.68 3.87 -16.65
N PRO A 81 2.57 4.63 -16.54
CA PRO A 81 1.94 4.84 -15.24
C PRO A 81 1.43 3.50 -14.67
N PRO A 82 1.13 3.45 -13.35
CA PRO A 82 0.54 2.27 -12.75
C PRO A 82 -0.72 1.80 -13.47
N VAL A 83 -0.81 0.50 -13.73
CA VAL A 83 -1.94 -0.17 -14.38
C VAL A 83 -3.14 -0.22 -13.45
N ALA A 84 -2.87 -0.44 -12.18
CA ALA A 84 -3.88 -0.42 -11.14
C ALA A 84 -3.35 0.28 -9.90
N THR A 85 -4.23 0.97 -9.18
CA THR A 85 -3.95 1.59 -7.89
C THR A 85 -5.17 1.43 -6.99
N GLY A 86 -4.94 1.45 -5.68
CA GLY A 86 -6.03 1.37 -4.72
C GLY A 86 -5.54 1.43 -3.28
N GLY A 87 -6.44 1.22 -2.34
CA GLY A 87 -6.14 1.30 -0.92
C GLY A 87 -7.39 1.42 -0.05
N ARG A 88 -7.16 1.71 1.23
CA ARG A 88 -8.19 1.94 2.25
C ARG A 88 -8.55 3.43 2.41
N TYR A 89 -9.84 3.74 2.47
CA TYR A 89 -10.39 5.11 2.49
C TYR A 89 -11.57 5.24 3.45
N ASP A 90 -11.34 4.97 4.74
CA ASP A 90 -12.39 4.96 5.77
C ASP A 90 -12.84 6.40 6.13
N ALA A 91 -11.92 7.37 6.09
CA ALA A 91 -12.17 8.78 6.34
C ALA A 91 -13.13 9.37 5.30
N LEU A 92 -12.99 8.98 4.03
CA LEU A 92 -13.90 9.40 2.97
C LEU A 92 -15.32 8.89 3.23
N THR A 93 -15.49 7.63 3.62
CA THR A 93 -16.83 7.09 3.92
C THR A 93 -17.44 7.73 5.15
N SER A 94 -16.62 8.08 6.16
CA SER A 94 -17.06 8.85 7.33
C SER A 94 -17.61 10.22 6.96
N VAL A 95 -16.90 10.98 6.09
CA VAL A 95 -17.35 12.30 5.62
C VAL A 95 -18.67 12.19 4.86
N LEU A 96 -18.77 11.24 3.91
CA LEU A 96 -19.99 11.04 3.13
C LEU A 96 -21.16 10.51 3.96
N GLY A 97 -20.86 9.71 4.99
CA GLY A 97 -21.85 9.14 5.91
C GLY A 97 -22.26 10.08 7.06
N GLN A 98 -21.77 11.33 7.07
CA GLN A 98 -22.01 12.31 8.13
C GLN A 98 -21.63 11.79 9.52
N GLY A 99 -20.42 11.21 9.63
CA GLY A 99 -19.88 10.65 10.86
C GLY A 99 -20.18 9.15 11.05
N ARG A 100 -21.00 8.54 10.19
CA ARG A 100 -21.10 7.07 10.10
C ARG A 100 -20.08 6.57 9.10
N ALA A 101 -19.13 5.77 9.57
CA ALA A 101 -18.11 5.16 8.71
C ALA A 101 -18.46 3.70 8.43
N ILE A 102 -18.13 3.26 7.22
CA ILE A 102 -18.02 1.83 6.88
C ILE A 102 -16.57 1.58 6.43
N PRO A 103 -15.92 0.50 6.91
CA PRO A 103 -14.60 0.13 6.40
C PRO A 103 -14.65 -0.02 4.88
N ALA A 104 -13.74 0.64 4.17
CA ALA A 104 -13.77 0.74 2.73
C ALA A 104 -12.39 0.53 2.11
N VAL A 105 -12.35 -0.38 1.15
CA VAL A 105 -11.18 -0.70 0.35
C VAL A 105 -11.61 -0.84 -1.10
N GLY A 106 -10.78 -0.38 -2.02
CA GLY A 106 -11.06 -0.46 -3.45
C GLY A 106 -9.88 -0.02 -4.28
N GLY A 107 -10.05 -0.11 -5.59
CA GLY A 107 -9.03 0.27 -6.55
C GLY A 107 -9.59 0.39 -7.96
N VAL A 108 -8.76 0.91 -8.84
CA VAL A 108 -9.07 1.08 -10.26
C VAL A 108 -8.07 0.30 -11.09
N ILE A 109 -8.54 -0.25 -12.21
CA ILE A 109 -7.69 -0.88 -13.23
C ILE A 109 -7.87 -0.06 -14.51
N ARG A 110 -6.77 0.30 -15.19
CA ARG A 110 -6.77 1.06 -16.44
C ARG A 110 -6.79 0.09 -17.63
N PRO A 111 -7.95 -0.20 -18.26
CA PRO A 111 -8.05 -1.30 -19.22
C PRO A 111 -7.21 -1.09 -20.48
N ALA A 112 -7.04 0.18 -20.91
CA ALA A 112 -6.19 0.52 -22.04
C ALA A 112 -4.71 0.13 -21.82
N LEU A 113 -4.18 0.31 -20.60
CA LEU A 113 -2.81 -0.09 -20.27
C LEU A 113 -2.67 -1.61 -20.16
N VAL A 114 -3.69 -2.29 -19.58
CA VAL A 114 -3.73 -3.76 -19.56
C VAL A 114 -3.65 -4.31 -20.98
N ARG A 115 -4.42 -3.74 -21.91
CA ARG A 115 -4.39 -4.11 -23.33
C ARG A 115 -3.00 -3.90 -23.94
N GLN A 116 -2.44 -2.70 -23.79
CA GLN A 116 -1.13 -2.36 -24.35
C GLN A 116 -0.02 -3.29 -23.84
N MET A 117 -0.04 -3.65 -22.55
CA MET A 117 0.95 -4.56 -21.98
C MET A 117 0.81 -5.98 -22.52
N ARG A 118 -0.42 -6.45 -22.76
CA ARG A 118 -0.64 -7.77 -23.38
C ARG A 118 -0.14 -7.84 -24.82
N GLU A 119 -0.34 -6.78 -25.60
CA GLU A 119 0.14 -6.70 -26.99
C GLU A 119 1.67 -6.67 -27.09
N ASN A 120 2.35 -6.15 -26.06
CA ASN A 120 3.82 -6.14 -25.99
C ASN A 120 4.45 -7.45 -25.47
N LEU A 121 3.64 -8.41 -25.00
CA LEU A 121 4.11 -9.74 -24.55
C LEU A 121 4.12 -10.78 -25.68
N THR A 122 3.55 -10.43 -26.84
CA THR A 122 3.51 -11.22 -28.08
C THR A 122 4.51 -10.69 -29.09
#